data_AF-A0A4Q5S8M4-F1
#
_entry.id   AF-A0A4Q5S8M4-F1
#
_cell.length_a   1.000
_cell.length_b   1.000
_cell.length_c   1.000
_cell.angle_alpha   90.00
_cell.angle_beta   90.00
_cell.angle_gamma   90.00
#
_symmetry.space_group_name_H-M   'P 1'
#
loop_
_entity.id
_entity.type
_entity.pdbx_description
1 polymer ?
#
loop_
_entity_poly.entity_id
_entity_poly.type
_entity_poly.pdbx_seq_one_letter_code
_entity_poly.pdbx_strand_id
1 'polypeptide(L)'
;MIKFLLPFCRQLSAGSKTGAIVLVLLLSVFSAEAKITATQNLNTRITLNIKNKAVKEVFLKISRDYRINFAYSPNTVPSEKKIDLQVKDKPLENVLHEILDPLGMDYSVSDNIIVIDKKVKYETQQDQPVKGQVTDGKGAPLPGVSVMVKGTTSGATTDGSGHYSLIVPTGNNTLVFT
;
A
#
# COMPACT_ATOMS: atom_id res chain seq x y z
N MET A 1 -37.77 30.26 -25.56
CA MET A 1 -37.35 30.84 -26.86
C MET A 1 -37.09 32.33 -26.62
N ILE A 2 -35.82 32.69 -26.47
CA ILE A 2 -35.38 33.95 -25.86
C ILE A 2 -35.16 35.01 -26.95
N LYS A 3 -35.82 36.16 -26.80
CA LYS A 3 -35.52 37.40 -27.53
C LYS A 3 -35.85 38.58 -26.60
N PHE A 4 -34.85 39.07 -25.88
CA PHE A 4 -34.88 40.41 -25.31
C PHE A 4 -33.63 41.14 -25.78
N LEU A 5 -33.89 42.14 -26.61
CA LEU A 5 -32.96 43.14 -27.10
C LEU A 5 -32.47 44.00 -25.93
N LEU A 6 -31.16 44.19 -25.82
CA LEU A 6 -30.58 45.38 -25.21
C LEU A 6 -29.75 46.11 -26.28
N PRO A 7 -30.01 47.40 -26.52
CA PRO A 7 -29.31 48.21 -27.51
C PRO A 7 -28.11 48.86 -26.83
N PHE A 8 -26.91 48.29 -26.96
CA PHE A 8 -25.71 48.97 -26.49
C PHE A 8 -24.49 48.57 -27.30
N CYS A 9 -24.44 49.02 -28.55
CA CYS A 9 -23.17 49.11 -29.26
C CYS A 9 -23.26 50.12 -30.42
N ARG A 10 -23.42 51.41 -30.07
CA ARG A 10 -23.16 52.53 -30.97
C ARG A 10 -22.12 53.46 -30.33
N GLN A 11 -20.94 52.92 -30.04
CA GLN A 11 -19.75 53.78 -29.92
C GLN A 11 -18.47 52.98 -30.10
N LEU A 12 -18.27 52.45 -31.30
CA LEU A 12 -16.94 52.09 -31.76
C LEU A 12 -16.38 53.31 -32.51
N SER A 13 -15.81 54.26 -31.77
CA SER A 13 -14.99 55.32 -32.34
C SER A 13 -13.52 54.94 -32.13
N ALA A 14 -12.86 54.80 -33.28
CA ALA A 14 -11.43 54.76 -33.53
C ALA A 14 -10.52 55.31 -32.40
N GLY A 15 -9.51 54.51 -32.08
CA GLY A 15 -8.22 55.03 -31.64
C GLY A 15 -7.92 54.92 -30.14
N SER A 16 -7.71 53.71 -29.62
CA SER A 16 -6.74 53.57 -28.54
C SER A 16 -6.20 52.14 -28.45
N LYS A 17 -4.89 51.99 -28.66
CA LYS A 17 -4.17 50.71 -28.52
C LYS A 17 -4.29 50.13 -27.10
N THR A 18 -4.74 50.92 -26.12
CA THR A 18 -4.97 50.50 -24.73
C THR A 18 -6.17 49.57 -24.56
N GLY A 19 -7.21 49.66 -25.40
CA GLY A 19 -8.39 48.78 -25.30
C GLY A 19 -8.08 47.32 -25.65
N ALA A 20 -7.17 47.10 -26.60
CA ALA A 20 -6.72 45.76 -26.97
C ALA A 20 -5.84 45.11 -25.88
N ILE A 21 -5.06 45.90 -25.15
CA ILE A 21 -4.17 45.42 -24.08
C ILE A 21 -4.99 44.95 -22.85
N VAL A 22 -6.07 45.66 -22.50
CA VAL A 22 -6.95 45.30 -21.38
C VAL A 22 -7.75 44.01 -21.68
N LEU A 23 -8.15 43.79 -22.94
CA LEU A 23 -8.84 42.56 -23.36
C LEU A 23 -7.92 41.33 -23.35
N VAL A 24 -6.65 41.50 -23.70
CA VAL A 24 -5.64 40.40 -23.68
C VAL A 24 -5.25 40.01 -22.25
N LEU A 25 -5.24 40.95 -21.30
CA LEU A 25 -4.97 40.68 -19.88
C LEU A 25 -6.12 39.97 -19.14
N LEU A 26 -7.36 40.09 -19.63
CA LEU A 26 -8.52 39.38 -19.09
C LEU A 26 -8.60 37.91 -19.56
N LEU A 27 -7.93 37.56 -20.67
CA LEU A 27 -7.89 36.19 -21.19
C LEU A 27 -6.77 35.32 -20.57
N SER A 28 -5.76 35.92 -19.92
CA SER A 28 -4.71 35.17 -19.24
C SER A 28 -5.10 34.62 -17.85
N VAL A 29 -6.32 34.91 -17.37
CA VAL A 29 -6.78 34.50 -16.02
C VAL A 29 -7.57 33.17 -16.05
N PHE A 30 -7.83 32.59 -17.24
CA PHE A 30 -8.76 31.45 -17.37
C PHE A 30 -8.10 30.08 -17.62
N SER A 31 -6.88 29.85 -17.13
CA SER A 31 -6.23 28.52 -17.27
C SER A 31 -5.52 28.11 -15.99
N ALA A 32 -6.25 28.13 -14.87
CA ALA A 32 -5.90 27.35 -13.69
C ALA A 32 -6.77 26.10 -13.67
N GLU A 33 -6.43 25.11 -14.50
CA GLU A 33 -6.94 23.76 -14.34
C GLU A 33 -6.25 23.18 -13.09
N ALA A 34 -6.92 23.29 -11.94
CA ALA A 34 -6.53 22.54 -10.76
C ALA A 34 -6.70 21.05 -11.10
N LYS A 35 -5.60 20.38 -11.47
CA LYS A 35 -5.54 18.93 -11.56
C LYS A 35 -5.70 18.38 -10.14
N ILE A 36 -6.95 18.23 -9.69
CA ILE A 36 -7.28 17.57 -8.43
C ILE A 36 -6.86 16.10 -8.60
N THR A 37 -5.64 15.80 -8.19
CA THR A 37 -5.23 14.43 -7.91
C THR A 37 -5.92 14.07 -6.61
N ALA A 38 -7.21 13.72 -6.69
CA ALA A 38 -7.92 13.20 -5.53
C ALA A 38 -7.29 11.85 -5.23
N THR A 39 -6.40 11.79 -4.25
CA THR A 39 -5.96 10.52 -3.67
C THR A 39 -6.90 10.22 -2.50
N GLN A 40 -7.34 8.96 -2.36
CA GLN A 40 -8.25 8.58 -1.27
C GLN A 40 -7.61 8.94 0.08
N ASN A 41 -8.34 9.68 0.91
CA ASN A 41 -7.84 10.12 2.20
C ASN A 41 -8.07 9.02 3.25
N LEU A 42 -7.01 8.29 3.58
CA LEU A 42 -7.01 7.23 4.59
C LEU A 42 -7.26 7.74 6.03
N ASN A 43 -7.16 9.06 6.27
CA ASN A 43 -7.48 9.69 7.55
C ASN A 43 -8.96 10.05 7.70
N THR A 44 -9.80 9.76 6.70
CA THR A 44 -11.25 10.01 6.77
C THR A 44 -11.83 9.31 8.00
N ARG A 45 -12.59 10.04 8.81
CA ARG A 45 -13.16 9.53 10.07
C ARG A 45 -14.43 8.75 9.82
N ILE A 46 -14.43 7.49 10.26
CA ILE A 46 -15.49 6.52 10.03
C ILE A 46 -16.19 6.18 11.34
N THR A 47 -17.52 6.24 11.31
CA THR A 47 -18.40 5.73 12.37
C THR A 47 -19.37 4.73 11.76
N LEU A 48 -19.33 3.49 12.23
CA LEU A 48 -20.17 2.39 11.77
C LEU A 48 -20.56 1.49 12.94
N ASN A 49 -21.80 1.04 12.92
CA ASN A 49 -22.28 -0.01 13.80
C ASN A 49 -22.99 -1.06 12.93
N ILE A 50 -22.32 -2.18 12.73
CA ILE A 50 -22.72 -3.25 11.83
C ILE A 50 -22.69 -4.56 12.61
N LYS A 51 -23.75 -5.34 12.45
CA LYS A 51 -23.86 -6.69 13.01
C LYS A 51 -24.25 -7.67 11.92
N ASN A 52 -23.51 -8.77 11.84
CA ASN A 52 -23.78 -9.95 11.03
C ASN A 52 -24.02 -9.63 9.54
N LYS A 53 -23.20 -8.75 8.96
CA LYS A 53 -23.30 -8.35 7.55
C LYS A 53 -22.16 -8.88 6.71
N ALA A 54 -22.44 -9.15 5.44
CA ALA A 54 -21.43 -9.59 4.50
C ALA A 54 -20.42 -8.47 4.24
N VAL A 55 -19.13 -8.81 4.12
CA VAL A 55 -18.03 -7.87 3.85
C VAL A 55 -18.34 -6.96 2.65
N LYS A 56 -18.93 -7.49 1.57
CA LYS A 56 -19.35 -6.68 0.41
C LYS A 56 -20.31 -5.55 0.79
N GLU A 57 -21.26 -5.83 1.69
CA GLU A 57 -22.25 -4.85 2.12
C GLU A 57 -21.62 -3.76 2.99
N VAL A 58 -20.61 -4.13 3.78
CA VAL A 58 -19.81 -3.19 4.57
C VAL A 58 -19.06 -2.23 3.65
N PHE A 59 -18.34 -2.73 2.64
CA PHE A 59 -17.65 -1.88 1.67
C PHE A 59 -18.61 -1.02 0.86
N LEU A 60 -19.76 -1.56 0.43
CA LEU A 60 -20.80 -0.78 -0.24
C LEU A 60 -21.38 0.32 0.65
N LYS A 61 -21.45 0.10 1.97
CA LYS A 61 -21.90 1.13 2.92
C LYS A 61 -20.84 2.22 3.07
N ILE A 62 -19.57 1.85 3.28
CA ILE A 62 -18.45 2.79 3.36
C ILE A 62 -18.35 3.62 2.08
N SER A 63 -18.48 2.97 0.93
CA SER A 63 -18.43 3.61 -0.38
C SER A 63 -19.50 4.69 -0.54
N ARG A 64 -20.74 4.39 -0.14
CA ARG A 64 -21.86 5.33 -0.22
C ARG A 64 -21.76 6.47 0.79
N ASP A 65 -21.50 6.16 2.05
CA ASP A 65 -21.57 7.13 3.15
C ASP A 65 -20.37 8.10 3.11
N TYR A 66 -19.20 7.66 2.63
CA TYR A 66 -17.95 8.41 2.68
C TYR A 66 -17.33 8.68 1.31
N ARG A 67 -17.99 8.28 0.21
CA ARG A 67 -17.55 8.51 -1.18
C ARG A 67 -16.20 7.86 -1.51
N ILE A 68 -15.97 6.67 -0.97
CA ILE A 68 -14.75 5.88 -1.17
C ILE A 68 -14.98 4.84 -2.26
N ASN A 69 -14.03 4.68 -3.18
CA ASN A 69 -14.12 3.66 -4.23
C ASN A 69 -13.30 2.44 -3.83
N PHE A 70 -13.90 1.26 -3.95
CA PHE A 70 -13.23 -0.02 -3.73
C PHE A 70 -13.22 -0.83 -5.02
N ALA A 71 -12.12 -1.54 -5.28
CA ALA A 71 -12.01 -2.52 -6.34
C ALA A 71 -11.47 -3.84 -5.77
N TYR A 72 -12.12 -4.95 -6.11
CA TYR A 72 -11.68 -6.28 -5.71
C TYR A 72 -12.35 -7.37 -6.54
N SER A 73 -11.72 -8.55 -6.60
CA SER A 73 -12.31 -9.73 -7.23
C SER A 73 -13.13 -10.54 -6.21
N PRO A 74 -14.43 -10.81 -6.46
CA PRO A 74 -15.26 -11.64 -5.57
C PRO A 74 -14.76 -13.07 -5.38
N ASN A 75 -13.94 -13.56 -6.32
CA ASN A 75 -13.35 -14.90 -6.25
C ASN A 75 -12.10 -14.95 -5.36
N THR A 76 -11.49 -13.80 -5.08
CA THR A 76 -10.27 -13.68 -4.28
C THR A 76 -10.58 -13.20 -2.86
N VAL A 77 -11.51 -12.26 -2.73
CA VAL A 77 -11.92 -11.69 -1.44
C VAL A 77 -13.11 -12.47 -0.91
N PRO A 78 -13.12 -12.91 0.37
CA PRO A 78 -14.25 -13.61 0.97
C PRO A 78 -15.43 -12.65 1.24
N SER A 79 -16.04 -12.13 0.18
CA SER A 79 -16.98 -11.03 0.19
C SER A 79 -18.32 -11.36 0.86
N GLU A 80 -18.65 -12.66 0.94
CA GLU A 80 -19.86 -13.18 1.61
C GLU A 80 -19.65 -13.48 3.10
N LYS A 81 -18.40 -13.47 3.60
CA LYS A 81 -18.13 -13.70 5.02
C LYS A 81 -18.81 -12.61 5.83
N LYS A 82 -19.51 -13.03 6.89
CA LYS A 82 -20.22 -12.11 7.78
C LYS A 82 -19.29 -11.61 8.87
N ILE A 83 -19.37 -10.31 9.16
CA ILE A 83 -18.59 -9.65 10.20
C ILE A 83 -19.48 -8.77 11.08
N ASP A 84 -19.01 -8.57 12.31
CA ASP A 84 -19.46 -7.54 13.22
C ASP A 84 -18.40 -6.43 13.26
N LEU A 85 -18.84 -5.18 13.21
CA LEU A 85 -17.93 -4.02 13.24
C LEU A 85 -18.60 -2.87 13.97
N GLN A 86 -17.96 -2.42 15.06
CA GLN A 86 -18.40 -1.26 15.81
C GLN A 86 -17.24 -0.29 15.99
N VAL A 87 -17.25 0.77 15.20
CA VAL A 87 -16.21 1.81 15.19
C VAL A 87 -16.86 3.17 15.29
N LYS A 88 -16.21 4.09 16.01
CA LYS A 88 -16.65 5.47 16.18
C LYS A 88 -15.45 6.39 15.99
N ASP A 89 -15.60 7.36 15.09
CA ASP A 89 -14.60 8.39 14.80
C ASP A 89 -13.17 7.85 14.52
N LYS A 90 -13.09 6.70 13.84
CA LYS A 90 -11.83 5.99 13.60
C LYS A 90 -11.31 6.30 12.19
N PRO A 91 -9.99 6.50 11.97
CA PRO A 91 -9.44 6.65 10.63
C PRO A 91 -9.77 5.44 9.74
N LEU A 92 -10.06 5.68 8.46
CA LEU A 92 -10.39 4.66 7.48
C LEU A 92 -9.33 3.55 7.41
N GLU A 93 -8.04 3.91 7.43
CA GLU A 93 -6.92 2.96 7.49
C GLU A 93 -7.11 1.91 8.59
N ASN A 94 -7.37 2.36 9.82
CA ASN A 94 -7.54 1.48 10.97
C ASN A 94 -8.81 0.62 10.84
N VAL A 95 -9.86 1.14 10.21
CA VAL A 95 -11.08 0.38 9.94
C VAL A 95 -10.82 -0.70 8.87
N LEU A 96 -10.03 -0.39 7.84
CA LEU A 96 -9.64 -1.37 6.83
C LEU A 96 -8.78 -2.49 7.44
N HIS A 97 -7.83 -2.18 8.31
CA HIS A 97 -7.06 -3.20 9.03
C HIS A 97 -7.95 -4.14 9.84
N GLU A 98 -8.90 -3.59 10.60
CA GLU A 98 -9.83 -4.38 11.43
C GLU A 98 -10.74 -5.29 10.60
N ILE A 99 -11.08 -4.89 9.37
CA ILE A 99 -11.87 -5.71 8.44
C ILE A 99 -10.99 -6.73 7.70
N LEU A 100 -9.81 -6.33 7.21
CA LEU A 100 -9.02 -7.08 6.23
C LEU A 100 -8.00 -8.04 6.86
N ASP A 101 -7.39 -7.69 7.99
CA ASP A 101 -6.37 -8.55 8.62
C ASP A 101 -6.92 -9.93 9.04
N PRO A 102 -8.12 -10.05 9.66
CA PRO A 102 -8.73 -11.34 9.98
C PRO A 102 -9.13 -12.16 8.74
N LEU A 103 -9.14 -11.53 7.56
CA LEU A 103 -9.46 -12.15 6.29
C LEU A 103 -8.19 -12.56 5.52
N GLY A 104 -6.99 -12.22 6.02
CA GLY A 104 -5.73 -12.46 5.30
C GLY A 104 -5.61 -11.60 4.03
N MET A 105 -6.24 -10.43 4.05
CA MET A 105 -6.30 -9.50 2.93
C MET A 105 -5.49 -8.24 3.24
N ASP A 106 -5.09 -7.53 2.20
CA ASP A 106 -4.42 -6.24 2.29
C ASP A 106 -5.04 -5.27 1.28
N TYR A 107 -4.62 -4.02 1.32
CA TYR A 107 -5.09 -3.01 0.38
C TYR A 107 -3.95 -2.14 -0.15
N SER A 108 -4.17 -1.58 -1.35
CA SER A 108 -3.34 -0.54 -1.94
C SER A 108 -4.23 0.58 -2.47
N VAL A 109 -3.67 1.79 -2.58
CA VAL A 109 -4.38 2.95 -3.14
C VAL A 109 -3.80 3.25 -4.52
N SER A 110 -4.62 3.11 -5.57
CA SER A 110 -4.25 3.45 -6.95
C SER A 110 -5.36 4.29 -7.57
N ASP A 111 -5.01 5.42 -8.19
CA ASP A 111 -5.96 6.26 -8.94
C ASP A 111 -7.27 6.57 -8.20
N ASN A 112 -7.17 6.90 -6.92
CA ASN A 112 -8.32 7.17 -6.05
C ASN A 112 -9.25 5.96 -5.79
N ILE A 113 -8.74 4.75 -5.97
CA ILE A 113 -9.44 3.50 -5.71
C ILE A 113 -8.64 2.71 -4.68
N ILE A 114 -9.32 2.18 -3.68
CA ILE A 114 -8.76 1.22 -2.72
C ILE A 114 -8.89 -0.17 -3.34
N VAL A 115 -7.77 -0.73 -3.79
CA VAL A 115 -7.68 -2.06 -4.37
C VAL A 115 -7.40 -3.05 -3.25
N ILE A 116 -8.32 -4.01 -3.05
CA ILE A 116 -8.18 -5.04 -2.01
C ILE A 116 -7.74 -6.34 -2.66
N ASP A 117 -6.66 -6.92 -2.14
CA ASP A 117 -6.09 -8.17 -2.65
C ASP A 117 -5.56 -9.05 -1.50
N LYS A 118 -5.20 -10.29 -1.81
CA LYS A 118 -4.62 -11.21 -0.84
C LYS A 118 -3.35 -10.60 -0.25
N LYS A 119 -3.22 -10.68 1.07
CA LYS A 119 -2.00 -10.25 1.76
C LYS A 119 -0.85 -11.11 1.28
N VAL A 120 0.03 -10.53 0.48
CA VAL A 120 1.29 -11.17 0.09
C VAL A 120 2.17 -11.12 1.33
N LYS A 121 2.31 -12.26 2.00
CA LYS A 121 3.40 -12.42 2.95
C LYS A 121 4.69 -12.44 2.13
N TYR A 122 5.33 -11.28 2.02
CA TYR A 122 6.76 -11.28 1.84
C TYR A 122 7.29 -11.88 3.13
N GLU A 123 7.54 -13.19 3.12
CA GLU A 123 8.52 -13.73 4.03
C GLU A 123 9.80 -12.97 3.68
N THR A 124 10.07 -11.87 4.39
CA THR A 124 11.44 -11.42 4.56
C THR A 124 12.14 -12.66 5.06
N GLN A 125 12.88 -13.32 4.16
CA GLN A 125 13.76 -14.42 4.49
C GLN A 125 14.75 -13.82 5.47
N GLN A 126 14.39 -13.85 6.75
CA GLN A 126 15.21 -13.34 7.81
C GLN A 126 16.32 -14.37 7.95
N ASP A 127 17.53 -13.95 7.61
CA ASP A 127 18.66 -14.83 7.74
C ASP A 127 18.71 -15.36 9.18
N GLN A 128 18.73 -16.68 9.32
CA GLN A 128 18.69 -17.32 10.62
C GLN A 128 20.11 -17.66 11.07
N PRO A 129 20.48 -17.38 12.33
CA PRO A 129 21.75 -17.83 12.87
C PRO A 129 21.70 -19.35 13.11
N VAL A 130 22.46 -20.09 12.30
CA VAL A 130 22.71 -21.53 12.51
C VAL A 130 23.99 -21.67 13.33
N LYS A 131 23.89 -22.38 14.45
CA LYS A 131 25.02 -22.67 15.34
C LYS A 131 25.23 -24.17 15.45
N GLY A 132 26.49 -24.58 15.60
CA GLY A 132 26.84 -25.98 15.80
C GLY A 132 28.26 -26.13 16.31
N GLN A 133 28.68 -27.39 16.47
CA GLN A 133 30.04 -27.77 16.84
C GLN A 133 30.53 -28.84 15.87
N VAL A 134 31.79 -28.73 15.44
CA VAL A 134 32.46 -29.71 14.59
C VAL A 134 33.44 -30.52 15.42
N THR A 135 33.33 -31.84 15.34
CA THR A 135 34.16 -32.80 16.08
C THR A 135 34.72 -33.87 15.14
N ASP A 136 35.79 -34.54 15.59
CA ASP A 136 36.34 -35.72 14.91
C ASP A 136 35.54 -37.01 15.24
N GLY A 137 35.95 -38.14 14.65
CA GLY A 137 35.31 -39.44 14.90
C GLY A 137 35.43 -39.96 16.33
N LYS A 138 36.23 -39.32 17.19
CA LYS A 138 36.40 -39.64 18.62
C LYS A 138 35.70 -38.62 19.53
N GLY A 139 35.07 -37.60 18.96
CA GLY A 139 34.38 -36.52 19.69
C GLY A 139 35.26 -35.36 20.12
N ALA A 140 36.52 -35.30 19.69
CA ALA A 140 37.40 -34.16 19.96
C ALA A 140 37.01 -32.96 19.08
N PRO A 141 36.99 -31.72 19.60
CA PRO A 141 36.61 -30.54 18.83
C PRO A 141 37.65 -30.22 17.74
N LEU A 142 37.17 -29.78 16.59
CA LEU A 142 38.00 -29.40 15.45
C LEU A 142 38.00 -27.87 15.24
N PRO A 143 39.06 -27.17 15.68
CA PRO A 143 39.22 -25.74 15.41
C PRO A 143 39.70 -25.48 13.98
N GLY A 144 39.28 -24.36 13.40
CA GLY A 144 39.74 -23.94 12.07
C GLY A 144 39.01 -24.55 10.87
N VAL A 145 37.93 -25.32 11.08
CA VAL A 145 37.10 -25.88 10.01
C VAL A 145 36.27 -24.76 9.37
N SER A 146 36.25 -24.71 8.04
CA SER A 146 35.43 -23.76 7.30
C SER A 146 34.03 -24.33 7.08
N VAL A 147 33.00 -23.59 7.49
CA VAL A 147 31.58 -23.93 7.37
C VAL A 147 30.94 -22.96 6.39
N MET A 148 30.45 -23.44 5.24
CA MET A 148 29.91 -22.59 4.18
C MET A 148 28.51 -23.00 3.76
N VAL A 149 27.66 -22.03 3.39
CA VAL A 149 26.40 -22.32 2.70
C VAL A 149 26.72 -22.62 1.23
N LYS A 150 26.38 -23.84 0.79
CA LYS A 150 26.68 -24.33 -0.56
C LYS A 150 26.15 -23.37 -1.64
N GLY A 151 27.04 -22.96 -2.54
CA GLY A 151 26.69 -22.07 -3.65
C GLY A 151 26.68 -20.57 -3.30
N THR A 152 27.11 -20.21 -2.10
CA THR A 152 27.25 -18.81 -1.67
C THR A 152 28.67 -18.54 -1.14
N THR A 153 28.99 -17.26 -0.92
CA THR A 153 30.22 -16.83 -0.23
C THR A 153 30.02 -16.69 1.28
N SER A 154 28.84 -17.02 1.81
CA SER A 154 28.54 -16.94 3.23
C SER A 154 29.11 -18.16 3.95
N GLY A 155 30.04 -17.92 4.88
CA GLY A 155 30.65 -18.95 5.69
C GLY A 155 31.19 -18.42 7.02
N ALA A 156 31.54 -19.34 7.91
CA ALA A 156 32.13 -19.09 9.21
C ALA A 156 33.21 -20.13 9.49
N THR A 157 34.18 -19.80 10.33
CA THR A 157 35.23 -20.73 10.77
C THR A 157 34.95 -21.18 12.19
N THR A 158 35.22 -22.45 12.52
CA THR A 158 35.07 -22.96 13.88
C THR A 158 36.10 -22.36 14.84
N ASP A 159 35.69 -22.07 16.07
CA ASP A 159 36.54 -21.55 17.14
C ASP A 159 37.42 -22.63 17.79
N GLY A 160 38.20 -22.26 18.82
CA GLY A 160 39.10 -23.16 19.57
C GLY A 160 38.43 -24.36 20.22
N SER A 161 37.11 -24.30 20.42
CA SER A 161 36.24 -25.35 20.96
C SER A 161 35.41 -26.05 19.87
N GLY A 162 35.66 -25.73 18.59
CA GLY A 162 34.97 -26.32 17.44
C GLY A 162 33.59 -25.71 17.16
N HIS A 163 33.18 -24.64 17.84
CA HIS A 163 31.87 -24.02 17.63
C HIS A 163 31.86 -23.06 16.44
N TYR A 164 30.73 -22.99 15.73
CA TYR A 164 30.49 -22.01 14.68
C TYR A 164 29.13 -21.33 14.84
N SER A 165 29.00 -20.14 14.26
CA SER A 165 27.74 -19.41 14.10
C SER A 165 27.72 -18.79 12.71
N LEU A 166 26.76 -19.18 11.88
CA LEU A 166 26.63 -18.73 10.50
C LEU A 166 25.22 -18.22 10.24
N ILE A 167 25.14 -17.04 9.62
CA ILE A 167 23.87 -16.45 9.18
C ILE A 167 23.49 -17.11 7.85
N VAL A 168 22.36 -17.83 7.83
CA VAL A 168 21.89 -18.62 6.69
C VAL A 168 20.57 -18.04 6.18
N PRO A 169 20.45 -17.73 4.88
CA PRO A 169 19.18 -17.30 4.29
C PRO A 169 18.05 -18.30 4.54
N THR A 170 16.82 -17.85 4.73
CA THR A 170 15.71 -18.77 5.00
C THR A 170 15.46 -19.71 3.80
N GLY A 171 15.44 -21.02 4.03
CA GLY A 171 15.20 -22.03 2.99
C GLY A 171 15.92 -23.36 3.22
N ASN A 172 15.79 -24.29 2.27
CA ASN A 172 16.52 -25.56 2.28
C ASN A 172 17.98 -25.34 1.84
N ASN A 173 18.85 -25.06 2.81
CA ASN A 173 20.28 -24.82 2.59
C ASN A 173 21.12 -26.02 3.00
N THR A 174 22.20 -26.28 2.26
CA THR A 174 23.20 -27.30 2.61
C THR A 174 24.45 -26.61 3.14
N LEU A 175 24.93 -27.04 4.31
CA LEU A 175 26.22 -26.61 4.84
C LEU A 175 27.32 -27.56 4.37
N VAL A 176 28.44 -26.99 3.92
CA VAL A 176 29.64 -27.70 3.49
C VAL A 176 30.76 -27.40 4.50
N PHE A 177 31.46 -28.45 4.93
CA PHE A 177 32.55 -28.39 5.89
C PHE A 177 33.85 -28.79 5.17
N THR A 178 34.89 -27.96 5.27
CA THR A 178 36.21 -28.20 4.66
C THR A 178 37.34 -27.91 5.63
#